data_AF-A0AAW6I7V0-F1
#
_entry.id   AF-A0AAW6I7V0-F1
#
_cell.length_a   1.000
_cell.length_b   1.000
_cell.length_c   1.000
_cell.angle_alpha   90.00
_cell.angle_beta   90.00
_cell.angle_gamma   90.00
#
_symmetry.space_group_name_H-M   'P 1'
#
loop_
_entity.id
_entity.type
_entity.pdbx_description
1 polymer ?
#
loop_
_entity_poly.entity_id
_entity_poly.type
_entity_poly.pdbx_seq_one_letter_code
_entity_poly.pdbx_strand_id
1 'polypeptide(L)'
;MSYYPKIFYKYGRQDMGYHYLKELYANERRDYPEVASGVIEGIVCGLAGVDADVTANRITTLPRFTEATRWVSIENIPVFSGKISILHQSAGSSTFVNKSGEELIWRAMFPGNVAMISGMDAKHTNDELGNPFSYLDIVCKPGETKTAEARKYKLEEDEKFD
;
A
#
# COMPACT_ATOMS: atom_id res chain seq x y z
N MET A 1 -15.30 5.80 15.57
CA MET A 1 -14.54 4.54 15.40
C MET A 1 -14.31 4.21 13.93
N SER A 2 -15.26 4.48 13.02
CA SER A 2 -15.15 4.14 11.59
C SER A 2 -13.87 4.65 10.89
N TYR A 3 -13.32 5.79 11.31
CA TYR A 3 -12.09 6.36 10.75
C TYR A 3 -10.78 5.82 11.37
N TYR A 4 -10.85 5.06 12.48
CA TYR A 4 -9.67 4.58 13.20
C TYR A 4 -8.75 3.68 12.38
N PRO A 5 -9.26 2.70 11.61
CA PRO A 5 -8.40 1.85 10.79
C PRO A 5 -7.39 2.64 9.94
N LYS A 6 -7.88 3.61 9.16
CA LYS A 6 -7.06 4.45 8.29
C LYS A 6 -5.99 5.19 9.08
N ILE A 7 -6.34 5.81 10.20
CA ILE A 7 -5.39 6.58 11.02
C ILE A 7 -4.27 5.67 11.54
N PHE A 8 -4.62 4.50 12.10
CA PHE A 8 -3.61 3.57 12.62
C PHE A 8 -2.70 3.05 11.51
N TYR A 9 -3.25 2.70 10.34
CA TYR A 9 -2.43 2.32 9.19
C TYR A 9 -1.53 3.47 8.72
N LYS A 10 -2.03 4.71 8.63
CA LYS A 10 -1.25 5.88 8.23
C LYS A 10 0.00 6.03 9.10
N TYR A 11 -0.11 5.77 10.40
CA TYR A 11 0.96 5.96 11.38
C TYR A 11 1.75 4.67 11.72
N GLY A 12 1.75 3.69 10.81
CA GLY A 12 2.55 2.47 10.97
C GLY A 12 2.14 1.59 12.15
N ARG A 13 0.88 1.68 12.59
CA ARG A 13 0.29 0.82 13.64
C ARG A 13 -0.61 -0.23 12.99
N GLN A 14 -0.03 -1.11 12.17
CA GLN A 14 -0.78 -2.06 11.35
C GLN A 14 -1.66 -3.00 12.18
N ASP A 15 -1.17 -3.49 13.33
CA ASP A 15 -1.93 -4.36 14.23
C ASP A 15 -3.19 -3.68 14.78
N MET A 16 -3.06 -2.40 15.16
CA MET A 16 -4.21 -1.60 15.61
C MET A 16 -5.17 -1.30 14.48
N GLY A 17 -4.65 -0.99 13.28
CA GLY A 17 -5.48 -0.82 12.08
C GLY A 17 -6.33 -2.06 11.78
N TYR A 18 -5.71 -3.24 11.85
CA TYR A 18 -6.39 -4.51 11.64
C TYR A 18 -7.37 -4.85 12.77
N HIS A 19 -7.00 -4.60 14.02
CA HIS A 19 -7.89 -4.77 15.17
C HIS A 19 -9.18 -3.95 14.99
N TYR A 20 -9.06 -2.65 14.72
CA TYR A 20 -10.24 -1.81 14.55
C TYR A 20 -11.04 -2.12 13.29
N LEU A 21 -10.44 -2.64 12.21
CA LEU A 21 -11.20 -3.17 11.07
C LEU A 21 -12.14 -4.30 11.50
N LYS A 22 -11.65 -5.25 12.31
CA LYS A 22 -12.48 -6.35 12.83
C LYS A 22 -13.56 -5.84 13.78
N GLU A 23 -13.23 -4.89 14.65
CA GLU A 23 -14.20 -4.29 15.58
C GLU A 23 -15.35 -3.60 14.84
N LEU A 24 -15.09 -2.90 13.73
CA LEU A 24 -16.14 -2.27 12.94
C LEU A 24 -17.15 -3.29 12.40
N TYR A 25 -16.68 -4.45 11.96
CA TYR A 25 -17.55 -5.52 11.47
C TYR A 25 -18.35 -6.18 12.60
N ALA A 26 -17.71 -6.39 13.76
CA ALA A 26 -18.34 -7.00 14.93
C ALA A 26 -19.31 -6.06 15.67
N ASN A 27 -19.27 -4.76 15.39
CA ASN A 27 -20.04 -3.76 16.12
C ASN A 27 -21.55 -3.92 15.90
N GLU A 28 -22.34 -3.67 16.95
CA GLU A 28 -23.81 -3.64 16.87
C GLU A 28 -24.33 -2.54 15.94
N ARG A 29 -23.59 -1.45 15.79
CA ARG A 29 -23.92 -0.32 14.91
C ARG A 29 -23.40 -0.48 13.48
N ARG A 30 -23.02 -1.69 13.06
CA ARG A 30 -22.48 -1.94 11.70
C ARG A 30 -23.41 -1.52 10.56
N ASP A 31 -24.71 -1.44 10.82
CA ASP A 31 -25.72 -1.05 9.82
C ASP A 31 -25.73 0.46 9.53
N TYR A 32 -24.97 1.25 10.30
CA TYR A 32 -24.79 2.67 10.05
C TYR A 32 -23.88 2.88 8.82
N PRO A 33 -24.24 3.79 7.89
CA PRO A 33 -23.55 3.93 6.60
C PRO A 33 -22.07 4.35 6.73
N GLU A 34 -21.71 5.08 7.77
CA GLU A 34 -20.33 5.46 8.04
C GLU A 34 -19.43 4.27 8.39
N VAL A 35 -20.01 3.16 8.89
CA VAL A 35 -19.23 1.95 9.22
C VAL A 35 -18.79 1.26 7.94
N ALA A 36 -19.70 1.03 7.00
CA ALA A 36 -19.38 0.46 5.69
C ALA A 36 -18.33 1.31 4.94
N SER A 37 -18.52 2.64 4.95
CA SER A 37 -17.59 3.59 4.34
C SER A 37 -16.21 3.53 5.01
N GLY A 38 -16.16 3.47 6.34
CA GLY A 38 -14.93 3.36 7.11
C GLY A 38 -14.17 2.05 6.89
N VAL A 39 -14.89 0.92 6.71
CA VAL A 39 -14.27 -0.36 6.34
C VAL A 39 -13.63 -0.26 4.95
N ILE A 40 -14.34 0.29 3.95
CA ILE A 40 -13.80 0.47 2.60
C ILE A 40 -12.57 1.38 2.63
N GLU A 41 -12.65 2.53 3.31
CA GLU A 41 -11.52 3.46 3.44
C GLU A 41 -10.33 2.81 4.17
N GLY A 42 -10.60 2.05 5.23
CA GLY A 42 -9.59 1.33 6.00
C GLY A 42 -8.88 0.25 5.19
N ILE A 43 -9.58 -0.44 4.28
CA ILE A 43 -8.98 -1.44 3.38
C ILE A 43 -8.19 -0.77 2.25
N VAL A 44 -8.80 0.17 1.53
CA VAL A 44 -8.22 0.79 0.32
C VAL A 44 -7.08 1.75 0.68
N CYS A 45 -7.36 2.75 1.52
CA CYS A 45 -6.40 3.81 1.84
C CYS A 45 -5.51 3.44 3.04
N GLY A 46 -6.01 2.60 3.95
CA GLY A 46 -5.28 2.13 5.11
C GLY A 46 -4.36 0.96 4.77
N LEU A 47 -4.94 -0.24 4.67
CA LEU A 47 -4.26 -1.53 4.55
C LEU A 47 -3.47 -1.66 3.24
N ALA A 48 -4.07 -1.29 2.11
CA ALA A 48 -3.39 -1.30 0.80
C ALA A 48 -2.65 0.01 0.49
N GLY A 49 -2.83 1.04 1.34
CA GLY A 49 -2.06 2.27 1.27
C GLY A 49 -2.23 3.05 -0.04
N VAL A 50 -3.40 2.97 -0.67
CA VAL A 50 -3.69 3.72 -1.89
C VAL A 50 -3.83 5.20 -1.57
N ASP A 51 -3.05 6.03 -2.24
CA ASP A 51 -3.07 7.48 -2.16
C ASP A 51 -2.96 8.09 -3.56
N ALA A 52 -3.87 8.99 -3.91
CA ALA A 52 -3.97 9.56 -5.25
C ALA A 52 -3.65 11.06 -5.24
N ASP A 53 -2.59 11.44 -5.94
CA ASP A 53 -2.13 12.81 -6.09
C ASP A 53 -2.37 13.26 -7.54
N VAL A 54 -3.48 13.99 -7.73
CA VAL A 54 -3.89 14.47 -9.06
C VAL A 54 -2.89 15.48 -9.64
N THR A 55 -2.23 16.27 -8.79
CA THR A 55 -1.32 17.35 -9.25
C THR A 55 -0.06 16.78 -9.87
N ALA A 56 0.37 15.61 -9.39
CA ALA A 56 1.51 14.86 -9.93
C ALA A 56 1.10 13.73 -10.88
N ASN A 57 -0.20 13.58 -11.19
CA ASN A 57 -0.76 12.43 -11.92
C ASN A 57 -0.25 11.08 -11.38
N ARG A 58 -0.19 10.96 -10.05
CA ARG A 58 0.50 9.86 -9.36
C ARG A 58 -0.44 9.09 -8.46
N ILE A 59 -0.41 7.77 -8.56
CA ILE A 59 -1.00 6.87 -7.58
C ILE A 59 0.12 6.24 -6.78
N THR A 60 0.06 6.35 -5.46
CA THR A 60 0.98 5.69 -4.53
C THR A 60 0.28 4.48 -3.93
N THR A 61 1.00 3.38 -3.78
CA THR A 61 0.53 2.19 -3.06
C THR A 61 1.57 1.77 -2.04
N LEU A 62 1.13 1.31 -0.87
CA LEU A 62 2.02 0.86 0.19
C LEU A 62 1.36 -0.32 0.92
N PRO A 63 1.89 -1.56 0.81
CA PRO A 63 1.37 -2.67 1.58
C PRO A 63 1.60 -2.43 3.09
N ARG A 64 0.50 -2.29 3.85
CA ARG A 64 0.52 -2.07 5.31
C ARG A 64 -0.19 -3.18 6.08
N PHE A 65 -0.33 -4.38 5.51
CA PHE A 65 -0.85 -5.54 6.24
C PHE A 65 0.24 -6.24 7.06
N THR A 66 -0.20 -7.09 7.98
CA THR A 66 0.64 -7.95 8.81
C THR A 66 0.61 -9.39 8.30
N GLU A 67 1.36 -10.27 8.96
CA GLU A 67 1.34 -11.71 8.70
C GLU A 67 -0.03 -12.37 8.85
N ALA A 68 -1.00 -11.69 9.47
CA ALA A 68 -2.38 -12.16 9.56
C ALA A 68 -3.13 -12.15 8.21
N THR A 69 -2.80 -11.22 7.31
CA THR A 69 -3.46 -11.09 5.99
C THR A 69 -2.57 -11.62 4.86
N ARG A 70 -1.25 -11.37 4.93
CA ARG A 70 -0.19 -11.77 3.97
C ARG A 70 -0.30 -11.22 2.54
N TRP A 71 -1.50 -11.00 2.03
CA TRP A 71 -1.75 -10.45 0.70
C TRP A 71 -3.07 -9.69 0.66
N VAL A 72 -3.25 -8.80 -0.32
CA VAL A 72 -4.52 -8.13 -0.58
C VAL A 72 -4.67 -7.85 -2.07
N SER A 73 -5.87 -8.06 -2.62
CA SER A 73 -6.23 -7.64 -3.98
C SER A 73 -7.47 -6.79 -3.93
N ILE A 74 -7.45 -5.68 -4.66
CA ILE A 74 -8.58 -4.75 -4.77
C ILE A 74 -8.72 -4.36 -6.22
N GLU A 75 -9.90 -4.64 -6.77
CA GLU A 75 -10.22 -4.39 -8.16
C GLU A 75 -11.08 -3.13 -8.32
N ASN A 76 -10.92 -2.45 -9.45
CA ASN A 76 -11.77 -1.35 -9.91
C ASN A 76 -11.88 -0.16 -8.93
N ILE A 77 -10.79 0.18 -8.24
CA ILE A 77 -10.72 1.37 -7.38
C ILE A 77 -10.88 2.62 -8.25
N PRO A 78 -11.89 3.46 -8.02
CA PRO A 78 -12.05 4.70 -8.77
C PRO A 78 -10.97 5.71 -8.36
N VAL A 79 -10.24 6.22 -9.34
CA VAL A 79 -9.23 7.27 -9.15
C VAL A 79 -9.27 8.23 -10.33
N PHE A 80 -9.22 9.53 -10.05
CA PHE A 80 -9.36 10.59 -11.06
C PHE A 80 -10.61 10.35 -11.94
N SER A 81 -10.46 10.31 -13.27
CA SER A 81 -11.52 10.01 -14.24
C SER A 81 -11.65 8.52 -14.60
N GLY A 82 -10.88 7.64 -13.97
CA GLY A 82 -10.78 6.23 -14.34
C GLY A 82 -10.73 5.27 -13.16
N LYS A 83 -10.15 4.09 -13.39
CA LYS A 83 -10.03 3.03 -12.40
C LYS A 83 -8.64 2.43 -12.40
N ILE A 84 -8.25 1.88 -11.27
CA ILE A 84 -7.05 1.05 -11.13
C ILE A 84 -7.41 -0.26 -10.46
N SER A 85 -6.48 -1.20 -10.46
CA SER A 85 -6.55 -2.39 -9.60
C SER A 85 -5.18 -2.70 -9.06
N ILE A 86 -5.14 -3.24 -7.85
CA ILE A 86 -3.90 -3.52 -7.14
C ILE A 86 -3.92 -4.91 -6.54
N LEU A 87 -2.74 -5.51 -6.48
CA LEU A 87 -2.48 -6.75 -5.78
C LEU A 87 -1.17 -6.58 -5.02
N HIS A 88 -1.21 -6.68 -3.70
CA HIS A 88 -0.03 -6.90 -2.89
C HIS A 88 0.04 -8.39 -2.58
N GLN A 89 1.05 -9.09 -3.10
CA GLN A 89 1.25 -10.53 -2.84
C GLN A 89 2.05 -10.76 -1.56
N SER A 90 2.82 -9.76 -1.13
CA SER A 90 3.57 -9.73 0.13
C SER A 90 3.92 -8.29 0.48
N ALA A 91 4.56 -8.07 1.64
CA ALA A 91 5.09 -6.75 1.99
C ALA A 91 6.22 -6.26 1.05
N GLY A 92 6.69 -7.10 0.12
CA GLY A 92 7.75 -6.79 -0.85
C GLY A 92 7.36 -7.02 -2.31
N SER A 93 6.11 -7.35 -2.63
CA SER A 93 5.66 -7.55 -4.01
C SER A 93 4.28 -6.95 -4.24
N SER A 94 4.19 -6.06 -5.21
CA SER A 94 2.97 -5.34 -5.59
C SER A 94 2.77 -5.38 -7.10
N THR A 95 1.52 -5.48 -7.55
CA THR A 95 1.10 -5.37 -8.95
C THR A 95 0.04 -4.29 -9.06
N PHE A 96 0.13 -3.48 -10.10
CA PHE A 96 -0.78 -2.38 -10.41
C PHE A 96 -1.30 -2.53 -11.83
N VAL A 97 -2.60 -2.32 -12.00
CA VAL A 97 -3.27 -2.33 -13.30
C VAL A 97 -3.88 -0.96 -13.53
N ASN A 98 -3.44 -0.27 -14.58
CA ASN A 98 -4.07 0.96 -15.03
C ASN A 98 -5.28 0.60 -15.90
N LYS A 99 -6.49 0.78 -15.37
CA LYS A 99 -7.76 0.58 -16.11
C LYS A 99 -8.38 1.90 -16.55
N SER A 100 -7.64 3.01 -16.43
CA SER A 100 -8.07 4.31 -16.92
C SER A 100 -7.73 4.47 -18.41
N GLY A 101 -8.27 5.52 -19.02
CA GLY A 101 -7.94 5.90 -20.40
C GLY A 101 -6.65 6.73 -20.53
N GLU A 102 -6.03 7.10 -19.40
CA GLU A 102 -4.88 8.02 -19.36
C GLU A 102 -3.64 7.31 -18.79
N GLU A 103 -2.46 7.82 -19.13
CA GLU A 103 -1.21 7.37 -18.49
C GLU A 103 -1.19 7.81 -17.02
N LEU A 104 -0.70 6.93 -16.14
CA LEU A 104 -0.55 7.21 -14.71
C LEU A 104 0.88 6.94 -14.27
N ILE A 105 1.36 7.73 -13.30
CA ILE A 105 2.60 7.41 -12.57
C ILE A 105 2.21 6.56 -11.37
N TRP A 106 2.68 5.32 -11.30
CA TRP A 106 2.54 4.49 -10.13
C TRP A 106 3.79 4.57 -9.26
N ARG A 107 3.65 5.09 -8.04
CA ARG A 107 4.66 4.98 -6.99
C ARG A 107 4.46 3.69 -6.21
N ALA A 108 5.26 2.69 -6.54
CA ALA A 108 5.32 1.45 -5.77
C ALA A 108 6.18 1.68 -4.51
N MET A 109 5.54 1.83 -3.34
CA MET A 109 6.25 1.95 -2.06
C MET A 109 6.27 0.61 -1.31
N PHE A 110 7.33 0.41 -0.52
CA PHE A 110 7.50 -0.73 0.36
C PHE A 110 8.01 -0.29 1.74
N PRO A 111 7.60 -0.97 2.83
CA PRO A 111 8.11 -0.69 4.17
C PRO A 111 9.63 -0.92 4.30
N GLY A 112 10.31 -0.01 4.98
CA GLY A 112 11.74 -0.10 5.27
C GLY A 112 12.65 0.41 4.15
N ASN A 113 13.95 0.27 4.38
CA ASN A 113 15.01 0.60 3.42
C ASN A 113 15.36 -0.66 2.61
N VAL A 114 15.02 -0.68 1.33
CA VAL A 114 15.35 -1.76 0.39
C VAL A 114 16.31 -1.23 -0.66
N ALA A 115 17.26 -2.03 -1.12
CA ALA A 115 18.29 -1.55 -2.05
C ALA A 115 17.70 -1.25 -3.42
N MET A 116 16.86 -2.18 -3.90
CA MET A 116 16.34 -2.17 -5.26
C MET A 116 14.86 -2.53 -5.31
N ILE A 117 14.17 -1.96 -6.28
CA ILE A 117 12.80 -2.32 -6.65
C ILE A 117 12.81 -2.67 -8.14
N SER A 118 12.44 -3.91 -8.47
CA SER A 118 12.45 -4.44 -9.84
C SER A 118 13.77 -4.22 -10.60
N GLY A 119 14.90 -4.35 -9.88
CA GLY A 119 16.26 -4.22 -10.45
C GLY A 119 16.76 -2.78 -10.62
N MET A 120 15.99 -1.77 -10.20
CA MET A 120 16.40 -0.37 -10.17
C MET A 120 16.66 0.08 -8.74
N ASP A 121 17.58 1.03 -8.55
CA ASP A 121 17.87 1.60 -7.24
C ASP A 121 16.61 2.25 -6.64
N ALA A 122 16.31 1.90 -5.39
CA ALA A 122 15.15 2.42 -4.71
C ALA A 122 15.42 3.84 -4.21
N LYS A 123 14.41 4.73 -4.31
CA LYS A 123 14.42 6.02 -3.61
C LYS A 123 13.93 5.82 -2.18
N HIS A 124 14.38 6.65 -1.26
CA HIS A 124 14.02 6.55 0.16
C HIS A 124 13.26 7.77 0.65
N THR A 125 12.36 7.57 1.60
CA THR A 125 11.62 8.62 2.30
C THR A 125 11.19 8.14 3.67
N ASN A 126 10.79 9.08 4.54
CA ASN A 126 10.26 8.78 5.85
C ASN A 126 8.85 9.39 5.97
N ASP A 127 7.98 8.78 6.77
CA ASP A 127 6.73 9.42 7.17
C ASP A 127 6.93 10.49 8.26
N GLU A 128 5.81 11.10 8.68
CA GLU A 128 5.74 12.11 9.75
C GLU A 128 6.32 11.62 11.09
N LEU A 129 6.43 10.29 11.31
CA LEU A 129 6.95 9.67 12.53
C LEU A 129 8.39 9.14 12.37
N GLY A 130 9.00 9.33 11.20
CA GLY A 130 10.34 8.83 10.90
C GLY A 130 10.41 7.37 10.48
N ASN A 131 9.27 6.71 10.21
CA ASN A 131 9.30 5.34 9.71
C ASN A 131 9.86 5.32 8.27
N PRO A 132 10.86 4.47 7.96
CA PRO A 132 11.49 4.44 6.65
C PRO A 132 10.64 3.69 5.62
N PHE A 133 10.63 4.22 4.40
CA PHE A 133 10.02 3.61 3.22
C PHE A 133 10.93 3.75 2.02
N SER A 134 10.80 2.79 1.11
CA SER A 134 11.48 2.81 -0.19
C SER A 134 10.46 2.81 -1.31
N TYR A 135 10.77 3.46 -2.43
CA TYR A 135 9.84 3.58 -3.54
C TYR A 135 10.51 3.67 -4.90
N LEU A 136 9.72 3.35 -5.93
CA LEU A 136 10.05 3.55 -7.32
C LEU A 136 8.82 4.12 -8.04
N ASP A 137 9.05 5.13 -8.89
CA ASP A 137 8.02 5.70 -9.75
C ASP A 137 8.05 5.00 -11.11
N ILE A 138 6.93 4.40 -11.50
CA ILE A 138 6.78 3.55 -12.69
C ILE A 138 5.68 4.15 -13.57
N VAL A 139 6.00 4.47 -14.81
CA VAL A 139 5.00 4.89 -15.80
C VAL A 139 4.14 3.69 -16.19
N CYS A 140 2.82 3.85 -16.10
CA CYS A 140 1.83 2.83 -16.42
C CYS A 140 0.86 3.37 -17.48
N LYS A 141 0.96 2.86 -18.70
CA LYS A 141 0.07 3.24 -19.81
C LYS A 141 -1.36 2.72 -19.61
N PRO A 142 -2.36 3.28 -20.31
CA PRO A 142 -3.73 2.74 -20.29
C PRO A 142 -3.77 1.22 -20.58
N GLY A 143 -4.47 0.47 -19.75
CA GLY A 143 -4.59 -1.00 -19.85
C GLY A 143 -3.36 -1.79 -19.38
N GLU A 144 -2.27 -1.12 -18.99
CA GLU A 144 -1.04 -1.80 -18.62
C GLU A 144 -1.09 -2.40 -17.22
N THR A 145 -0.45 -3.56 -17.08
CA THR A 145 -0.17 -4.20 -15.79
C THR A 145 1.33 -4.14 -15.51
N LYS A 146 1.71 -3.63 -14.35
CA LYS A 146 3.10 -3.55 -13.89
C LYS A 146 3.25 -4.24 -12.54
N THR A 147 4.40 -4.88 -12.33
CA THR A 147 4.76 -5.52 -11.05
C THR A 147 6.06 -4.92 -10.52
N ALA A 148 6.06 -4.63 -9.23
CA ALA A 148 7.17 -4.08 -8.46
C ALA A 148 7.57 -5.07 -7.36
N GLU A 149 8.85 -5.44 -7.31
CA GLU A 149 9.39 -6.35 -6.31
C GLU A 149 10.58 -5.72 -5.57
N ALA A 150 10.46 -5.60 -4.25
CA ALA A 150 11.51 -5.08 -3.40
C ALA A 150 12.55 -6.15 -3.05
N ARG A 151 13.83 -5.81 -3.17
CA ARG A 151 14.96 -6.63 -2.72
C ARG A 151 15.67 -5.92 -1.58
N LYS A 152 15.72 -6.58 -0.41
CA LYS A 152 16.52 -6.10 0.73
C LYS A 152 18.01 -6.19 0.39
N TYR A 153 18.80 -5.34 1.04
CA TYR A 153 20.25 -5.54 1.11
C TYR A 153 20.52 -6.97 1.60
N LYS A 154 21.43 -7.69 0.94
CA LYS A 154 22.00 -8.89 1.57
C LYS A 154 22.66 -8.39 2.85
N LEU A 155 22.19 -8.87 4.00
CA LEU A 155 23.02 -8.83 5.20
C LEU A 155 24.25 -9.67 4.84
N GLU A 156 25.45 -9.10 4.93
CA GLU A 156 26.66 -9.90 4.92
C GLU A 156 26.50 -10.93 6.04
N GLU A 157 26.47 -12.21 5.67
CA GLU A 157 26.45 -13.32 6.62
C GLU A 157 27.72 -13.21 7.47
N ASP A 158 27.51 -13.13 8.78
CA ASP A 158 28.45 -13.31 9.88
C ASP A 158 29.90 -13.58 9.46
N GLU A 159 30.77 -12.58 9.65
CA GLU A 159 32.19 -12.82 9.86
C GLU A 159 32.33 -13.88 10.97
N LYS A 160 32.63 -15.11 10.56
CA LYS A 160 33.13 -16.16 11.44
C LYS A 160 34.35 -15.60 12.15
N PHE A 161 34.21 -15.31 13.44
CA PHE A 161 35.33 -15.33 14.35
C PHE A 161 35.62 -16.80 14.66
N ASP A 162 36.66 -17.33 14.00
CA ASP A 162 37.39 -18.53 14.44
C ASP A 162 38.07 -18.29 15.80
#